data_AF-A0A2V7D6D0-F1
#
_entry.id   AF-A0A2V7D6D0-F1
#
_cell.length_a   1.000
_cell.length_b   1.000
_cell.length_c   1.000
_cell.angle_alpha   90.00
_cell.angle_beta   90.00
_cell.angle_gamma   90.00
#
_symmetry.space_group_name_H-M   'P 1'
#
loop_
_entity.id
_entity.type
_entity.pdbx_description
1 polymer ?
#
loop_
_entity_poly.entity_id
_entity_poly.type
_entity_poly.pdbx_seq_one_letter_code
_entity_poly.pdbx_strand_id
1 'polypeptide(L)'
;EVEVERSSGAIRVTRVTVAQDCGQIINPDGVRAQLEGNVIQTVSRTLKEELKWDRSRVTSVDWQSYPILTFPEAPVVESELINRPADPPWGVGEPSAAVVPSAISNAVFDATGVRMRTVPFTPERFKAAVKAQS
;
A
#
# COMPACT_ATOMS: atom_id res chain seq x y z
N GLU A 1 2.12 -7.07 7.24
CA GLU A 1 1.65 -6.91 8.64
C GLU A 1 0.96 -5.57 8.81
N VAL A 2 -0.10 -5.52 9.62
CA VAL A 2 -0.81 -4.27 9.94
C VAL A 2 -1.10 -4.19 11.44
N GLU A 3 -1.11 -2.98 11.98
CA GLU A 3 -1.64 -2.63 13.29
C GLU A 3 -2.95 -1.85 13.09
N VAL A 4 -4.00 -2.19 13.84
CA VAL A 4 -5.28 -1.48 13.78
C VAL A 4 -5.71 -1.05 15.18
N GLU A 5 -5.79 0.25 15.40
CA GLU A 5 -6.34 0.82 16.64
C GLU A 5 -7.85 0.95 16.49
N ARG A 6 -8.62 0.03 17.11
CA ARG A 6 -10.07 -0.05 16.92
C ARG A 6 -10.82 1.20 17.39
N SER A 7 -10.34 1.86 18.44
CA SER A 7 -11.03 3.04 19.00
C SER A 7 -10.92 4.26 18.08
N SER A 8 -9.74 4.50 17.51
CA SER A 8 -9.49 5.61 16.59
C SER A 8 -9.84 5.27 15.15
N GLY A 9 -9.77 3.99 14.77
CA GLY A 9 -9.86 3.48 13.40
C GLY A 9 -8.54 3.57 12.63
N ALA A 10 -7.46 4.02 13.28
CA ALA A 10 -6.16 4.15 12.62
C ALA A 10 -5.60 2.80 12.20
N ILE A 11 -5.14 2.71 10.95
CA ILE A 11 -4.47 1.55 10.38
C ILE A 11 -3.05 1.95 10.05
N ARG A 12 -2.08 1.16 10.50
CA ARG A 12 -0.66 1.31 10.18
C ARG A 12 -0.16 0.02 9.53
N VAL A 13 0.56 0.13 8.42
CA VAL A 13 1.28 -1.00 7.82
C VAL A 13 2.68 -1.00 8.42
N THR A 14 3.05 -2.08 9.11
CA THR A 14 4.35 -2.17 9.83
C THR A 14 5.42 -2.84 8.98
N ARG A 15 5.03 -3.85 8.21
CA ARG A 15 5.91 -4.63 7.34
C ARG A 15 5.20 -5.07 6.08
N VAL A 16 5.91 -5.06 4.96
CA VAL A 16 5.48 -5.67 3.69
C VAL A 16 6.61 -6.56 3.19
N THR A 17 6.31 -7.84 2.99
CA THR A 17 7.24 -8.79 2.36
C THR A 17 6.76 -9.05 0.93
N VAL A 18 7.63 -8.88 -0.05
CA VAL A 18 7.32 -9.03 -1.49
C VAL A 18 8.30 -10.00 -2.12
N ALA A 19 7.78 -11.05 -2.76
CA ALA A 19 8.57 -11.89 -3.66
C ALA A 19 8.38 -11.39 -5.10
N GLN A 20 9.47 -11.07 -5.78
CA GLN A 20 9.46 -10.55 -7.14
C GLN A 20 10.09 -11.53 -8.11
N ASP A 21 9.32 -11.93 -9.11
CA ASP A 21 9.77 -12.69 -10.28
C ASP A 21 9.67 -11.79 -11.51
N CYS A 22 10.80 -11.53 -12.15
CA CYS A 22 10.86 -10.71 -13.36
C CYS A 22 11.72 -11.35 -14.45
N GLY A 23 11.78 -12.68 -14.49
CA GLY A 23 12.70 -13.40 -15.37
C GLY A 23 14.16 -13.14 -14.98
N GLN A 24 15.02 -12.86 -15.96
CA GLN A 24 16.41 -12.50 -15.68
C GLN A 24 16.52 -11.16 -14.95
N ILE A 25 17.18 -11.16 -13.78
CA ILE A 25 17.51 -9.93 -13.06
C ILE A 25 18.78 -9.32 -13.64
N ILE A 26 18.67 -8.08 -14.14
CA ILE A 26 19.80 -7.32 -14.70
C ILE A 26 20.61 -6.62 -13.60
N ASN A 27 19.92 -5.93 -12.68
CA ASN A 27 20.53 -5.24 -11.54
C ASN A 27 19.69 -5.51 -10.27
N PRO A 28 20.15 -6.42 -9.38
CA PRO A 28 19.41 -6.77 -8.17
C PRO A 28 19.10 -5.58 -7.27
N ASP A 29 20.04 -4.65 -7.08
CA ASP A 29 19.84 -3.48 -6.22
C ASP A 29 18.84 -2.48 -6.83
N GLY A 30 18.85 -2.35 -8.15
CA GLY A 30 17.84 -1.59 -8.88
C GLY A 30 16.44 -2.19 -8.71
N VAL A 31 16.32 -3.52 -8.72
CA VAL A 31 15.04 -4.20 -8.46
C VAL A 31 14.58 -3.95 -7.02
N ARG A 32 15.46 -4.06 -6.03
CA ARG A 32 15.10 -3.78 -4.62
C ARG A 32 14.62 -2.35 -4.43
N ALA A 33 15.34 -1.37 -4.97
CA ALA A 33 14.95 0.04 -4.88
C ALA A 33 13.58 0.32 -5.53
N GLN A 34 13.29 -0.33 -6.67
CA GLN A 34 11.97 -0.22 -7.32
C GLN A 34 10.86 -0.83 -6.47
N LEU A 35 11.09 -2.01 -5.88
CA LEU A 35 10.12 -2.65 -4.99
C LEU A 35 9.85 -1.78 -3.76
N GLU A 36 10.88 -1.28 -3.10
CA GLU A 36 10.76 -0.40 -1.93
C GLU A 36 9.95 0.86 -2.26
N GLY A 37 10.32 1.57 -3.32
CA GLY A 37 9.63 2.79 -3.75
C GLY A 37 8.17 2.53 -4.12
N ASN A 38 7.92 1.47 -4.88
CA ASN A 38 6.57 1.10 -5.31
C ASN A 38 5.68 0.69 -4.11
N VAL A 39 6.21 -0.12 -3.19
CA VAL A 39 5.49 -0.53 -1.97
C VAL A 39 5.16 0.68 -1.12
N ILE A 40 6.12 1.56 -0.83
CA ILE A 40 5.91 2.75 0.00
C ILE A 40 4.85 3.66 -0.64
N GLN A 41 4.95 3.92 -1.94
CA GLN A 41 3.96 4.74 -2.66
C GLN A 41 2.57 4.09 -2.63
N THR A 42 2.50 2.78 -2.80
CA THR A 42 1.20 2.09 -2.84
C THR A 42 0.56 1.98 -1.46
N VAL A 43 1.37 1.82 -0.40
CA VAL A 43 0.90 1.91 1.00
C VAL A 43 0.32 3.29 1.26
N SER A 44 1.02 4.35 0.86
CA SER A 44 0.55 5.74 0.95
C SER A 44 -0.82 5.92 0.28
N ARG A 45 -0.95 5.48 -0.97
CA ARG A 45 -2.23 5.49 -1.73
C ARG A 45 -3.34 4.67 -1.08
N THR A 46 -2.98 3.53 -0.50
CA THR A 46 -3.95 2.63 0.13
C THR A 46 -4.49 3.20 1.44
N LEU A 47 -3.69 3.96 2.20
CA LEU A 47 -4.08 4.42 3.54
C LEU A 47 -4.54 5.88 3.59
N LYS A 48 -4.06 6.74 2.69
CA LYS A 48 -4.20 8.21 2.85
C LYS A 48 -4.63 8.94 1.60
N GLU A 49 -4.01 8.62 0.46
CA GLU A 49 -4.09 9.53 -0.67
C GLU A 49 -5.45 9.47 -1.37
N GLU A 50 -6.08 10.62 -1.49
CA GLU A 50 -7.36 10.77 -2.17
C GLU A 50 -7.43 12.17 -2.78
N LEU A 51 -7.61 12.23 -4.11
CA LEU A 51 -7.91 13.50 -4.75
C LEU A 51 -9.27 13.99 -4.28
N LYS A 52 -9.35 15.27 -3.90
CA LYS A 52 -10.61 15.94 -3.57
C LYS A 52 -10.94 16.94 -4.66
N TRP A 53 -12.23 17.12 -4.93
CA TRP A 53 -12.71 18.06 -5.94
C TRP A 53 -14.07 18.62 -5.54
N ASP A 54 -14.38 19.81 -6.05
CA ASP A 54 -15.71 20.39 -6.05
C ASP A 54 -16.33 20.28 -7.46
N ARG A 55 -17.36 21.08 -7.76
CA ARG A 55 -18.04 21.02 -9.08
C ARG A 55 -17.17 21.46 -10.26
N SER A 56 -16.08 22.20 -10.01
CA SER A 56 -15.30 22.84 -11.08
C SER A 56 -13.82 22.51 -11.04
N ARG A 57 -13.25 22.06 -9.93
CA ARG A 57 -11.80 21.82 -9.83
C ARG A 57 -11.39 20.82 -8.74
N VAL A 58 -10.14 20.36 -8.86
CA VAL A 58 -9.41 19.67 -7.78
C VAL A 58 -9.13 20.66 -6.65
N THR A 59 -9.39 20.26 -5.42
CA THR A 59 -9.17 21.05 -4.21
C THR A 59 -8.00 20.54 -3.37
N SER A 60 -7.52 19.31 -3.62
CA SER A 60 -6.31 18.74 -3.03
C SER A 60 -5.08 19.13 -3.87
N VAL A 61 -4.55 20.33 -3.64
CA VAL A 61 -3.53 20.98 -4.50
C VAL A 61 -2.17 21.20 -3.81
N ASP A 62 -2.05 20.75 -2.56
CA ASP A 62 -0.83 20.85 -1.76
C ASP A 62 -0.70 19.61 -0.84
N TRP A 63 0.43 19.49 -0.14
CA TRP A 63 0.71 18.35 0.74
C TRP A 63 -0.14 18.29 2.01
N GLN A 64 -0.77 19.40 2.38
CA GLN A 64 -1.68 19.43 3.53
C GLN A 64 -3.05 18.88 3.16
N SER A 65 -3.54 19.22 1.96
CA SER A 65 -4.82 18.79 1.40
C SER A 65 -4.73 17.43 0.68
N TYR A 66 -3.54 16.97 0.33
CA TYR A 66 -3.23 15.64 -0.19
C TYR A 66 -2.09 15.00 0.61
N PRO A 67 -2.39 14.43 1.80
CA PRO A 67 -1.35 13.85 2.65
C PRO A 67 -0.81 12.55 2.05
N ILE A 68 0.52 12.43 2.03
CA ILE A 68 1.24 11.20 1.71
C ILE A 68 1.83 10.59 2.98
N LEU A 69 2.31 9.34 2.88
CA LEU A 69 3.03 8.66 3.95
C LEU A 69 4.31 9.43 4.32
N THR A 70 4.56 9.59 5.62
CA THR A 70 5.78 10.20 6.15
C THR A 70 6.78 9.16 6.63
N PHE A 71 8.04 9.53 6.87
CA PHE A 71 9.09 8.57 7.28
C PHE A 71 8.73 7.70 8.49
N PRO A 72 8.13 8.21 9.59
CA PRO A 72 7.73 7.36 10.72
C PRO A 72 6.65 6.31 10.39
N GLU A 73 5.93 6.52 9.28
CA GLU A 73 4.84 5.68 8.83
C GLU A 73 5.28 4.70 7.74
N ALA A 74 6.50 4.84 7.22
CA ALA A 74 7.04 3.94 6.22
C ALA A 74 7.19 2.53 6.81
N PRO A 75 6.64 1.50 6.14
CA PRO A 75 6.79 0.13 6.60
C PRO A 75 8.22 -0.37 6.36
N VAL A 76 8.61 -1.40 7.11
CA VAL A 76 9.75 -2.22 6.72
C VAL A 76 9.38 -2.98 5.44
N VAL A 77 10.17 -2.84 4.38
CA VAL A 77 9.97 -3.58 3.13
C VAL A 77 11.04 -4.66 3.02
N GLU A 78 10.61 -5.92 2.96
CA GLU A 78 11.47 -7.07 2.73
C GLU A 78 11.24 -7.61 1.33
N SER A 79 12.31 -7.83 0.57
CA SER A 79 12.22 -8.30 -0.81
C SER A 79 12.93 -9.63 -1.00
N GLU A 80 12.20 -10.58 -1.57
CA GLU A 80 12.73 -11.86 -2.03
C GLU A 80 12.80 -11.83 -3.56
N LEU A 81 14.02 -11.94 -4.10
CA LEU A 81 14.25 -11.83 -5.54
C LEU A 81 14.35 -13.23 -6.16
N ILE A 82 13.42 -13.55 -7.06
CA ILE A 82 13.43 -14.80 -7.82
C ILE A 82 14.14 -14.54 -9.14
N ASN A 83 15.43 -14.88 -9.21
CA ASN A 83 16.22 -14.71 -10.44
C ASN A 83 16.06 -15.92 -11.38
N ARG A 84 15.67 -15.67 -12.63
CA ARG A 84 15.57 -16.69 -13.69
C ARG A 84 16.44 -16.34 -14.90
N PRO A 85 17.74 -16.71 -14.90
CA PRO A 85 18.66 -16.32 -15.97
C PRO A 85 18.32 -16.83 -17.37
N ALA A 86 17.50 -17.88 -17.48
CA ALA A 86 17.08 -18.46 -18.76
C ALA A 86 15.84 -17.80 -19.36
N ASP A 87 15.14 -16.95 -18.59
CA ASP A 87 13.89 -16.31 -18.99
C ASP A 87 14.14 -14.86 -19.42
N PRO A 88 13.37 -14.31 -20.37
CA PRO A 88 13.51 -12.91 -20.76
C PRO A 88 13.26 -11.97 -19.57
N PRO A 89 13.97 -10.83 -19.47
CA PRO A 89 13.77 -9.86 -18.41
C PRO A 89 12.42 -9.14 -18.57
N TRP A 90 11.73 -8.90 -17.46
CA TRP A 90 10.48 -8.15 -17.40
C TRP A 90 10.59 -6.91 -16.49
N GLY A 91 9.68 -5.96 -16.67
CA GLY A 91 9.63 -4.74 -15.86
C GLY A 91 9.23 -5.00 -14.40
N VAL A 92 9.84 -4.25 -13.48
CA VAL A 92 9.61 -4.36 -12.03
C VAL A 92 9.01 -3.11 -11.40
N GLY A 93 8.81 -2.04 -12.16
CA GLY A 93 8.43 -0.73 -11.62
C GLY A 93 6.99 -0.64 -11.11
N GLU A 94 6.09 -1.47 -11.62
CA GLU A 94 4.65 -1.42 -11.34
C GLU A 94 4.06 -2.67 -10.65
N PRO A 95 4.55 -3.92 -10.85
CA PRO A 95 3.84 -5.12 -10.43
C PRO A 95 3.44 -5.19 -8.95
N SER A 96 4.28 -4.72 -8.02
CA SER A 96 3.95 -4.72 -6.58
C SER A 96 2.75 -3.83 -6.25
N ALA A 97 2.50 -2.76 -7.02
CA ALA A 97 1.38 -1.85 -6.78
C ALA A 97 0.02 -2.52 -6.98
N ALA A 98 -0.03 -3.55 -7.84
CA ALA A 98 -1.26 -4.28 -8.13
C ALA A 98 -1.75 -5.12 -6.94
N VAL A 99 -0.83 -5.58 -6.07
CA VAL A 99 -1.13 -6.55 -5.01
C VAL A 99 -1.12 -5.95 -3.60
N VAL A 100 -0.39 -4.85 -3.39
CA VAL A 100 -0.27 -4.23 -2.06
C VAL A 100 -1.63 -3.83 -1.45
N PRO A 101 -2.58 -3.18 -2.17
CA PRO A 101 -3.85 -2.77 -1.55
C PRO A 101 -4.70 -3.94 -1.07
N SER A 102 -4.73 -5.04 -1.83
CA SER A 102 -5.49 -6.24 -1.46
C SER A 102 -4.80 -7.00 -0.32
N ALA A 103 -3.47 -7.06 -0.30
CA ALA A 103 -2.71 -7.61 0.82
C ALA A 103 -2.99 -6.86 2.13
N ILE A 104 -3.02 -5.51 2.09
CA ILE A 104 -3.38 -4.68 3.24
C ILE A 104 -4.83 -4.94 3.66
N SER A 105 -5.78 -4.97 2.73
CA SER A 105 -7.20 -5.27 3.04
C SER A 105 -7.37 -6.63 3.71
N ASN A 106 -6.66 -7.66 3.23
CA ASN A 106 -6.68 -9.00 3.82
C ASN A 106 -6.08 -9.01 5.22
N ALA A 107 -4.96 -8.30 5.45
CA ALA A 107 -4.35 -8.20 6.76
C ALA A 107 -5.25 -7.44 7.76
N VAL A 108 -5.95 -6.40 7.32
CA VAL A 108 -6.97 -5.71 8.15
C VAL A 108 -8.12 -6.65 8.49
N PHE A 109 -8.59 -7.43 7.52
CA PHE A 109 -9.63 -8.43 7.75
C PHE A 109 -9.19 -9.51 8.73
N ASP A 110 -7.97 -10.02 8.59
CA ASP A 110 -7.39 -11.01 9.52
C ASP A 110 -7.30 -10.45 10.95
N ALA A 111 -6.79 -9.22 11.11
CA ALA A 111 -6.65 -8.58 12.41
C ALA A 111 -7.99 -8.18 13.06
N THR A 112 -9.03 -7.91 12.27
CA THR A 112 -10.23 -7.24 12.77
C THR A 112 -11.57 -7.93 12.53
N GLY A 113 -11.64 -8.83 11.56
CA GLY A 113 -12.87 -9.35 10.95
C GLY A 113 -13.52 -8.41 9.93
N VAL A 114 -13.00 -7.17 9.77
CA VAL A 114 -13.65 -6.14 8.95
C VAL A 114 -13.08 -6.12 7.54
N ARG A 115 -13.94 -6.30 6.53
CA ARG A 115 -13.50 -6.24 5.12
C ARG A 115 -13.54 -4.81 4.56
N MET A 116 -12.37 -4.24 4.31
CA MET A 116 -12.20 -2.94 3.65
C MET A 116 -12.25 -3.09 2.11
N ARG A 117 -13.17 -2.39 1.45
CA ARG A 117 -13.40 -2.50 -0.01
C ARG A 117 -13.17 -1.21 -0.80
N THR A 118 -12.89 -0.10 -0.12
CA THR A 118 -12.78 1.22 -0.76
C THR A 118 -11.55 1.94 -0.21
N VAL A 119 -10.54 2.12 -1.06
CA VAL A 119 -9.33 2.90 -0.75
C VAL A 119 -9.57 4.40 -0.90
N PRO A 120 -8.89 5.26 -0.14
CA PRO A 120 -8.01 4.90 0.98
C PRO A 120 -8.75 4.32 2.20
N PHE A 121 -8.05 3.52 3.01
CA PHE A 121 -8.53 2.93 4.25
C PHE A 121 -8.37 3.90 5.42
N THR A 122 -9.09 5.03 5.35
CA THR A 122 -9.05 6.06 6.39
C THR A 122 -9.74 5.59 7.68
N PRO A 123 -9.44 6.21 8.84
CA PRO A 123 -10.11 5.89 10.10
C PRO A 123 -11.64 6.00 10.03
N GLU A 124 -12.15 7.00 9.32
CA GLU A 124 -13.60 7.22 9.14
C GLU A 124 -14.22 6.06 8.35
N ARG A 125 -13.56 5.62 7.27
CA ARG A 125 -14.03 4.52 6.43
C ARG A 125 -13.95 3.18 7.14
N PHE A 126 -12.91 2.96 7.95
CA PHE A 126 -12.81 1.77 8.79
C PHE A 126 -13.95 1.72 9.81
N LYS A 127 -14.18 2.82 10.56
CA LYS A 127 -15.30 2.91 11.52
C LYS A 127 -16.66 2.71 10.86
N ALA A 128 -16.86 3.26 9.67
CA ALA A 128 -18.08 3.03 8.89
C ALA A 128 -18.24 1.55 8.51
N ALA A 129 -17.15 0.89 8.09
CA ALA A 129 -17.16 -0.54 7.75
C ALA A 129 -17.44 -1.43 8.98
N VAL A 130 -16.89 -1.10 10.16
CA VAL A 130 -17.21 -1.77 11.43
C VAL A 130 -18.71 -1.68 11.72
N LYS A 131 -19.29 -0.48 11.64
CA LYS A 131 -20.70 -0.25 11.93
C LYS A 131 -21.63 -0.98 10.95
N ALA A 132 -21.23 -1.07 9.68
CA ALA A 132 -22.02 -1.76 8.65
C ALA A 132 -21.98 -3.29 8.76
N GLN A 133 -21.03 -3.85 9.54
CA GLN A 133 -20.87 -5.29 9.76
C GLN A 133 -21.27 -5.73 11.17
N SER A 134 -21.72 -4.79 12.01
CA SER A 134 -22.30 -5.04 13.33
C SER A 134 -23.81 -5.16 13.22
#